data_AF-A0A9C8NT17-F1
#
_entry.id   AF-A0A9C8NT17-F1
#
_cell.length_a   1.000
_cell.length_b   1.000
_cell.length_c   1.000
_cell.angle_alpha   90.00
_cell.angle_beta   90.00
_cell.angle_gamma   90.00
#
_symmetry.space_group_name_H-M   'P 1'
#
loop_
_entity.id
_entity.type
_entity.pdbx_description
1 polymer ?
#
loop_
_entity_poly.entity_id
_entity_poly.type
_entity_poly.pdbx_seq_one_letter_code
_entity_poly.pdbx_strand_id
1 'polypeptide(L)'
;MSAVTDPRGQFLARQCSSGAIVLAGVLLVSLGVGLWPELIHPSEGEGAAPPALQSVGVGNVVFWLLVWPLVVLRRFQRTGRRPGLGAMLGEWVVCLIASLPFYVVGAFFEAKSTADAGRTLLAVAMVWPVAALSAVWLTKRGVRTGVLLALLLIVFAPPAVYYIIREWYGLSPVGPADLAWQLGPLTLVAEVARARGQGWLPRPVWAAAAWSAAFVAVGLIAKAAGARKPSAGPQNAVTP
;
A
#
# COMPACT_ATOMS: atom_id res chain seq x y z
N MET A 1 -34.29 1.10 -28.96
CA MET A 1 -32.89 0.78 -28.59
C MET A 1 -32.79 0.77 -27.08
N SER A 2 -33.07 -0.37 -26.45
CA SER A 2 -32.84 -0.57 -25.02
C SER A 2 -31.35 -0.75 -24.81
N ALA A 3 -30.70 0.22 -24.18
CA ALA A 3 -29.36 0.02 -23.65
C ALA A 3 -29.45 -1.13 -22.65
N VAL A 4 -28.98 -2.31 -23.05
CA VAL A 4 -28.70 -3.41 -22.14
C VAL A 4 -27.61 -2.90 -21.21
N THR A 5 -28.03 -2.23 -20.13
CA THR A 5 -27.13 -1.81 -19.06
C THR A 5 -26.63 -3.09 -18.42
N ASP A 6 -25.44 -3.53 -18.84
CA ASP A 6 -24.79 -4.70 -18.30
C ASP A 6 -24.68 -4.54 -16.76
N PRO A 7 -25.40 -5.36 -15.97
CA PRO A 7 -25.38 -5.25 -14.52
C PRO A 7 -23.98 -5.48 -13.95
N ARG A 8 -23.08 -6.16 -14.69
CA ARG A 8 -21.68 -6.30 -14.32
C ARG A 8 -20.90 -5.00 -14.50
N GLY A 9 -21.16 -4.25 -15.56
CA GLY A 9 -20.55 -2.95 -15.82
C GLY A 9 -20.92 -1.90 -14.77
N GLN A 10 -22.20 -1.84 -14.37
CA GLN A 10 -22.65 -0.92 -13.31
C GLN A 10 -22.09 -1.28 -11.93
N PHE A 11 -21.95 -2.58 -11.62
CA PHE A 11 -21.34 -3.05 -10.38
C PHE A 11 -19.84 -2.67 -10.31
N LEU A 12 -19.10 -2.89 -11.40
CA LEU A 12 -17.68 -2.52 -11.50
C LEU A 12 -17.47 -1.00 -11.38
N ALA A 13 -18.32 -0.19 -12.03
CA ALA A 13 -18.23 1.27 -11.95
C ALA A 13 -18.48 1.81 -10.52
N ARG A 14 -19.50 1.29 -9.82
CA ARG A 14 -19.78 1.67 -8.42
C ARG A 14 -18.71 1.16 -7.45
N GLN A 15 -18.15 -0.01 -7.73
CA GLN A 15 -17.09 -0.59 -6.93
C GLN A 15 -15.80 0.24 -7.06
N CYS A 16 -15.40 0.61 -8.27
CA CYS A 16 -14.25 1.47 -8.53
C CYS A 16 -14.44 2.89 -7.97
N SER A 17 -15.65 3.47 -8.02
CA SER A 17 -15.86 4.85 -7.56
C SER A 17 -15.63 5.01 -6.06
N SER A 18 -16.06 4.05 -5.24
CA SER A 18 -15.95 4.16 -3.78
C SER A 18 -14.49 4.16 -3.30
N GLY A 19 -13.63 3.34 -3.91
CA GLY A 19 -12.22 3.27 -3.55
C GLY A 19 -11.46 4.53 -3.98
N ALA A 20 -11.71 4.98 -5.22
CA ALA A 20 -11.09 6.17 -5.77
C ALA A 20 -11.48 7.46 -5.00
N ILE A 21 -12.74 7.58 -4.55
CA ILE A 21 -13.19 8.72 -3.73
C ILE A 21 -12.45 8.75 -2.39
N VAL A 22 -12.34 7.60 -1.71
CA VAL A 22 -11.62 7.53 -0.43
C VAL A 22 -10.13 7.81 -0.64
N LEU A 23 -9.53 7.28 -1.70
CA LEU A 23 -8.14 7.58 -2.06
C LEU A 23 -7.96 9.08 -2.30
N ALA A 24 -8.81 9.71 -3.12
CA ALA A 24 -8.72 11.14 -3.39
C ALA A 24 -8.80 11.96 -2.09
N GLY A 25 -9.68 11.60 -1.16
CA GLY A 25 -9.75 12.21 0.18
C GLY A 25 -8.43 12.07 0.96
N VAL A 26 -7.85 10.86 0.99
CA VAL A 26 -6.54 10.62 1.64
C VAL A 26 -5.43 11.43 0.97
N LEU A 27 -5.38 11.48 -0.37
CA LEU A 27 -4.36 12.23 -1.10
C LEU A 27 -4.51 13.74 -0.95
N LEU A 28 -5.76 14.26 -0.86
CA LEU A 28 -6.02 15.67 -0.56
C LEU A 28 -5.49 16.06 0.82
N VAL A 29 -5.80 15.27 1.84
CA VAL A 29 -5.29 15.49 3.20
C VAL A 29 -3.76 15.42 3.21
N SER A 30 -3.19 14.41 2.56
CA SER A 30 -1.73 14.22 2.50
C SER A 30 -1.04 15.35 1.75
N LEU A 31 -1.60 15.82 0.65
CA LEU A 31 -1.09 16.98 -0.07
C LEU A 31 -1.13 18.23 0.83
N GLY A 32 -2.24 18.46 1.55
CA GLY A 32 -2.33 19.55 2.53
C GLY A 32 -1.25 19.45 3.61
N VAL A 33 -1.04 18.26 4.17
CA VAL A 33 0.04 18.00 5.15
C VAL A 33 1.40 18.40 4.61
N GLY A 34 1.70 18.08 3.35
CA GLY A 34 3.00 18.38 2.75
C GLY A 34 3.15 19.84 2.29
N LEU A 35 2.05 20.55 1.98
CA LEU A 35 2.07 21.97 1.62
C LEU A 35 2.21 22.89 2.84
N TRP A 36 1.70 22.46 3.99
CA TRP A 36 1.78 23.21 5.26
C TRP A 36 2.45 22.38 6.36
N PRO A 37 3.74 22.02 6.20
CA PRO A 37 4.44 21.22 7.20
C PRO A 37 4.52 21.94 8.55
N GLU A 38 4.64 23.27 8.55
CA GLU A 38 4.74 24.11 9.76
C GLU A 38 3.49 24.03 10.66
N LEU A 39 2.30 23.79 10.09
CA LEU A 39 1.07 23.61 10.86
C LEU A 39 1.04 22.27 11.63
N ILE A 40 1.93 21.34 11.29
CA ILE A 40 1.95 19.97 11.80
C ILE A 40 3.21 19.72 12.63
N HIS A 41 4.35 20.20 12.15
CA HIS A 41 5.66 20.17 12.80
C HIS A 41 6.27 21.57 12.76
N PRO A 42 6.01 22.42 13.78
CA PRO A 42 6.42 23.83 13.78
C PRO A 42 7.93 24.07 13.97
N SER A 43 8.81 23.12 13.63
CA SER A 43 10.18 23.09 14.19
C SER A 43 11.35 22.82 13.23
N GLU A 44 11.21 22.90 11.91
CA GLU A 44 12.39 22.78 11.03
C GLU A 44 12.48 23.89 9.97
N GLY A 45 13.30 24.91 10.27
CA GLY A 45 14.03 25.76 9.33
C GLY A 45 13.22 26.54 8.28
N GLU A 46 13.14 27.85 8.44
CA GLU A 46 12.70 28.78 7.37
C GLU A 46 13.46 28.49 6.06
N GLY A 47 12.73 28.11 5.01
CA GLY A 47 13.27 28.01 3.64
C GLY A 47 13.41 26.60 3.05
N ALA A 48 13.02 25.53 3.74
CA ALA A 48 12.94 24.20 3.13
C ALA A 48 11.72 24.10 2.18
N ALA A 49 11.91 23.49 0.99
CA ALA A 49 10.80 23.24 0.08
C ALA A 49 9.75 22.31 0.73
N PRO A 50 8.44 22.59 0.56
CA PRO A 50 7.37 21.81 1.20
C PRO A 50 7.41 20.35 0.74
N PRO A 51 7.42 19.34 1.64
CA PRO A 51 7.52 17.92 1.28
C PRO A 51 6.18 17.34 0.75
N ALA A 52 5.55 18.05 -0.20
CA ALA A 52 4.26 17.72 -0.81
C ALA A 52 4.23 16.35 -1.51
N LEU A 53 5.21 16.05 -2.37
CA LEU A 53 5.33 14.77 -3.08
C LEU A 53 5.59 13.62 -2.11
N GLN A 54 6.44 13.85 -1.10
CA GLN A 54 6.72 12.86 -0.05
C GLN A 54 5.44 12.53 0.72
N SER A 55 4.71 13.54 1.17
CA SER A 55 3.47 13.35 1.93
C SER A 55 2.40 12.62 1.10
N VAL A 56 2.22 13.01 -0.17
CA VAL A 56 1.31 12.33 -1.11
C VAL A 56 1.68 10.85 -1.27
N GLY A 57 2.97 10.55 -1.47
CA GLY A 57 3.45 9.17 -1.58
C GLY A 57 3.16 8.34 -0.33
N VAL A 58 3.50 8.87 0.85
CA VAL A 58 3.23 8.24 2.16
C VAL A 58 1.74 7.99 2.36
N GLY A 59 0.90 9.00 2.09
CA GLY A 59 -0.55 8.88 2.18
C GLY A 59 -1.13 7.80 1.27
N ASN A 60 -0.59 7.67 0.06
CA ASN A 60 -1.02 6.64 -0.89
C ASN A 60 -0.65 5.22 -0.39
N VAL A 61 0.55 5.04 0.19
CA VAL A 61 0.94 3.77 0.82
C VAL A 61 0.01 3.43 1.99
N VAL A 62 -0.28 4.41 2.86
CA VAL A 62 -1.22 4.24 3.98
C VAL A 62 -2.59 3.82 3.46
N PHE A 63 -3.08 4.45 2.39
CA PHE A 63 -4.32 4.03 1.76
C PHE A 63 -4.26 2.57 1.31
N TRP A 64 -3.24 2.16 0.54
CA TRP A 64 -3.14 0.80 0.02
C TRP A 64 -2.99 -0.26 1.10
N LEU A 65 -2.18 -0.01 2.12
CA LEU A 65 -1.88 -1.02 3.14
C LEU A 65 -2.90 -1.05 4.29
N LEU A 66 -3.48 0.08 4.67
CA LEU A 66 -4.36 0.15 5.84
C LEU A 66 -5.83 0.39 5.49
N VAL A 67 -6.13 1.28 4.53
CA VAL A 67 -7.51 1.70 4.25
C VAL A 67 -8.18 0.78 3.24
N TRP A 68 -7.54 0.53 2.11
CA TRP A 68 -8.10 -0.25 1.01
C TRP A 68 -8.48 -1.70 1.40
N PRO A 69 -7.66 -2.44 2.17
CA PRO A 69 -8.04 -3.79 2.62
C PRO A 69 -9.29 -3.78 3.50
N LEU A 70 -9.50 -2.72 4.29
CA LEU A 70 -10.72 -2.53 5.08
C LEU A 70 -11.92 -2.17 4.22
N VAL A 71 -11.74 -1.37 3.16
CA VAL A 71 -12.80 -1.08 2.17
C VAL A 71 -13.25 -2.38 1.51
N VAL A 72 -12.31 -3.21 1.06
CA VAL A 72 -12.59 -4.53 0.47
C VAL A 72 -13.29 -5.44 1.48
N LEU A 73 -12.85 -5.46 2.74
CA LEU A 73 -13.49 -6.23 3.80
C LEU A 73 -14.94 -5.80 4.04
N ARG A 74 -15.21 -4.50 4.13
CA ARG A 74 -16.57 -3.96 4.29
C ARG A 74 -17.46 -4.33 3.12
N ARG A 75 -16.94 -4.31 1.88
CA ARG A 75 -17.68 -4.76 0.69
C ARG A 75 -17.98 -6.26 0.75
N PHE A 76 -17.04 -7.08 1.17
CA PHE A 76 -17.26 -8.51 1.40
C PHE A 76 -18.36 -8.74 2.44
N GLN A 77 -18.33 -8.01 3.56
CA GLN A 77 -19.36 -8.12 4.61
C GLN A 77 -20.76 -7.73 4.12
N ARG A 78 -20.86 -6.75 3.21
CA ARG A 78 -22.14 -6.30 2.64
C ARG A 78 -22.69 -7.24 1.56
N THR A 79 -21.82 -7.79 0.72
CA THR A 79 -22.23 -8.54 -0.49
C THR A 79 -22.10 -10.05 -0.35
N GLY A 80 -21.36 -10.54 0.65
CA GLY A 80 -20.98 -11.95 0.80
C GLY A 80 -20.02 -12.47 -0.27
N ARG A 81 -19.66 -11.65 -1.28
CA ARG A 81 -18.84 -12.06 -2.43
C ARG A 81 -17.39 -11.68 -2.21
N ARG A 82 -16.49 -12.65 -2.38
CA ARG A 82 -15.06 -12.39 -2.35
C ARG A 82 -14.65 -11.51 -3.55
N PRO A 83 -13.73 -10.58 -3.36
CA PRO A 83 -13.16 -9.80 -4.46
C PRO A 83 -12.44 -10.73 -5.45
N GLY A 84 -12.78 -10.63 -6.73
CA GLY A 84 -12.02 -11.30 -7.80
C GLY A 84 -10.77 -10.49 -8.15
N LEU A 85 -9.69 -11.20 -8.53
CA LEU A 85 -8.41 -10.56 -8.87
C LEU A 85 -8.55 -9.51 -9.98
N GLY A 86 -9.34 -9.80 -11.02
CA GLY A 86 -9.58 -8.85 -12.12
C GLY A 86 -10.28 -7.56 -11.67
N ALA A 87 -11.23 -7.66 -10.71
CA ALA A 87 -11.89 -6.48 -10.16
C ALA A 87 -10.93 -5.66 -9.27
N MET A 88 -10.07 -6.32 -8.48
CA MET A 88 -9.04 -5.65 -7.70
C MET A 88 -8.01 -4.94 -8.58
N LEU A 89 -7.57 -5.59 -9.67
CA LEU A 89 -6.66 -5.00 -10.65
C LEU A 89 -7.30 -3.80 -11.36
N GLY A 90 -8.56 -3.92 -11.79
CA GLY A 90 -9.29 -2.81 -12.39
C GLY A 90 -9.41 -1.61 -11.45
N GLU A 91 -9.77 -1.85 -10.18
CA GLU A 91 -9.83 -0.80 -9.17
C GLU A 91 -8.45 -0.18 -8.89
N TRP A 92 -7.39 -0.99 -8.89
CA TRP A 92 -6.01 -0.52 -8.74
C TRP A 92 -5.58 0.41 -9.86
N VAL A 93 -5.83 0.04 -11.12
CA VAL A 93 -5.52 0.89 -12.28
C VAL A 93 -6.29 2.21 -12.20
N VAL A 94 -7.58 2.16 -11.88
CA VAL A 94 -8.41 3.37 -11.72
C VAL A 94 -7.87 4.26 -10.59
N CYS A 95 -7.50 3.68 -9.46
CA CYS A 95 -6.93 4.41 -8.33
C CYS A 95 -5.56 5.02 -8.67
N LEU A 96 -4.69 4.31 -9.40
CA LEU A 96 -3.42 4.85 -9.86
C LEU A 96 -3.63 6.04 -10.79
N ILE A 97 -4.52 5.92 -11.78
CA ILE A 97 -4.86 7.02 -12.69
C ILE A 97 -5.42 8.21 -11.91
N ALA A 98 -6.36 7.97 -10.99
CA ALA A 98 -6.94 9.00 -10.14
C ALA A 98 -5.91 9.68 -9.23
N SER A 99 -4.81 9.00 -8.89
CA SER A 99 -3.74 9.57 -8.08
C SER A 99 -2.77 10.46 -8.85
N LEU A 100 -2.67 10.32 -10.18
CA LEU A 100 -1.70 11.05 -11.02
C LEU A 100 -1.70 12.57 -10.81
N PRO A 101 -2.87 13.27 -10.78
CA PRO A 101 -2.89 14.71 -10.58
C PRO A 101 -2.21 15.15 -9.29
N PHE A 102 -2.35 14.38 -8.21
CA PHE A 102 -1.75 14.69 -6.90
C PHE A 102 -0.23 14.58 -6.92
N TYR A 103 0.33 13.60 -7.64
CA TYR A 103 1.78 13.47 -7.80
C TYR A 103 2.36 14.59 -8.66
N VAL A 104 1.66 14.98 -9.73
CA VAL A 104 2.09 16.10 -10.59
C VAL A 104 2.08 17.41 -9.79
N VAL A 105 0.99 17.67 -9.05
CA VAL A 105 0.88 18.85 -8.18
C VAL A 105 1.94 18.83 -7.08
N GLY A 106 2.15 17.71 -6.40
CA GLY A 106 3.19 17.57 -5.38
C GLY A 106 4.59 17.81 -5.92
N ALA A 107 4.91 17.29 -7.10
CA ALA A 107 6.20 17.54 -7.75
C ALA A 107 6.37 19.00 -8.18
N PHE A 108 5.31 19.65 -8.65
CA PHE A 108 5.34 21.08 -8.99
C PHE A 108 5.71 21.94 -7.78
N PHE A 109 5.09 21.72 -6.62
CA PHE A 109 5.39 22.47 -5.40
C PHE A 109 6.79 22.21 -4.83
N GLU A 110 7.37 21.04 -5.11
CA GLU A 110 8.76 20.70 -4.72
C GLU A 110 9.82 21.11 -5.75
N ALA A 111 9.43 21.77 -6.85
CA ALA A 111 10.29 22.04 -8.00
C ALA A 111 11.01 20.76 -8.51
N LYS A 112 10.26 19.66 -8.54
CA LYS A 112 10.71 18.33 -9.00
C LYS A 112 10.19 18.03 -10.40
N SER A 113 10.88 17.12 -11.07
CA SER A 113 10.50 16.68 -12.41
C SER A 113 9.29 15.76 -12.38
N THR A 114 8.58 15.67 -13.51
CA THR A 114 7.53 14.66 -13.70
C THR A 114 8.07 13.23 -13.62
N ALA A 115 9.37 13.02 -13.88
CA ALA A 115 10.03 11.73 -13.68
C ALA A 115 10.14 11.35 -12.19
N ASP A 116 10.33 12.33 -11.28
CA ASP A 116 10.32 12.09 -9.83
C ASP A 116 8.92 11.68 -9.35
N ALA A 117 7.87 12.34 -9.87
CA ALA A 117 6.48 11.96 -9.65
C ALA A 117 6.20 10.52 -10.11
N GLY A 118 6.62 10.17 -11.33
CA GLY A 118 6.47 8.83 -11.89
C GLY A 118 7.21 7.76 -11.08
N ARG A 119 8.44 8.04 -10.64
CA ARG A 119 9.23 7.14 -9.77
C ARG A 119 8.54 6.87 -8.44
N THR A 120 8.00 7.92 -7.82
CA THR A 120 7.29 7.80 -6.55
C THR A 120 6.02 6.97 -6.72
N LEU A 121 5.25 7.23 -7.77
CA LEU A 121 4.05 6.45 -8.09
C LEU A 121 4.40 4.98 -8.36
N LEU A 122 5.51 4.71 -9.06
CA LEU A 122 5.98 3.34 -9.31
C LEU A 122 6.38 2.63 -8.00
N ALA A 123 7.03 3.34 -7.07
CA ALA A 123 7.34 2.77 -5.75
C ALA A 123 6.06 2.38 -4.99
N VAL A 124 5.02 3.23 -5.03
CA VAL A 124 3.72 2.91 -4.43
C VAL A 124 3.03 1.74 -5.15
N ALA A 125 3.10 1.68 -6.47
CA ALA A 125 2.53 0.60 -7.27
C ALA A 125 3.08 -0.78 -6.85
N MET A 126 4.36 -0.85 -6.46
CA MET A 126 5.00 -2.09 -6.00
C MET A 126 4.49 -2.60 -4.64
N VAL A 127 3.79 -1.77 -3.87
CA VAL A 127 3.18 -2.16 -2.58
C VAL A 127 1.83 -2.87 -2.78
N TRP A 128 1.19 -2.70 -3.93
CA TRP A 128 -0.16 -3.24 -4.21
C TRP A 128 -0.32 -4.76 -4.01
N PRO A 129 0.64 -5.63 -4.39
CA PRO A 129 0.47 -7.07 -4.19
C PRO A 129 0.20 -7.43 -2.71
N VAL A 130 0.88 -6.76 -1.78
CA VAL A 130 0.70 -6.95 -0.34
C VAL A 130 -0.69 -6.47 0.10
N ALA A 131 -1.16 -5.34 -0.43
CA ALA A 131 -2.51 -4.84 -0.21
C ALA A 131 -3.58 -5.83 -0.71
N ALA A 132 -3.40 -6.39 -1.91
CA ALA A 132 -4.29 -7.38 -2.50
C ALA A 132 -4.37 -8.66 -1.64
N LEU A 133 -3.22 -9.18 -1.23
CA LEU A 133 -3.14 -10.38 -0.40
C LEU A 133 -3.81 -10.18 0.96
N SER A 134 -3.47 -9.08 1.64
CA SER A 134 -4.04 -8.76 2.95
C SER A 134 -5.54 -8.56 2.86
N ALA A 135 -6.05 -7.89 1.82
CA ALA A 135 -7.49 -7.76 1.57
C ALA A 135 -8.19 -9.12 1.42
N VAL A 136 -7.60 -10.06 0.68
CA VAL A 136 -8.13 -11.44 0.57
C VAL A 136 -8.10 -12.15 1.92
N TRP A 137 -7.02 -12.04 2.68
CA TRP A 137 -6.89 -12.70 3.97
C TRP A 137 -7.79 -12.13 5.06
N LEU A 138 -8.05 -10.82 5.07
CA LEU A 138 -8.99 -10.19 6.00
C LEU A 138 -10.42 -10.73 5.89
N THR A 139 -10.79 -11.30 4.73
CA THR A 139 -12.09 -11.97 4.55
C THR A 139 -12.20 -13.28 5.35
N LYS A 140 -11.07 -13.86 5.79
CA LYS A 140 -11.01 -15.07 6.62
C LYS A 140 -11.00 -14.66 8.10
N ARG A 141 -12.07 -14.97 8.84
CA ARG A 141 -12.24 -14.58 10.26
C ARG A 141 -11.04 -14.98 11.13
N GLY A 142 -10.53 -16.21 11.00
CA GLY A 142 -9.49 -16.75 11.88
C GLY A 142 -8.11 -16.08 11.79
N VAL A 143 -7.81 -15.34 10.71
CA VAL A 143 -6.52 -14.67 10.53
C VAL A 143 -6.62 -13.14 10.58
N ARG A 144 -7.82 -12.59 10.75
CA ARG A 144 -8.08 -11.15 10.60
C ARG A 144 -7.21 -10.30 11.53
N THR A 145 -7.19 -10.62 12.83
CA THR A 145 -6.42 -9.87 13.82
C THR A 145 -4.92 -9.91 13.50
N GLY A 146 -4.40 -11.09 13.14
CA GLY A 146 -2.99 -11.24 12.77
C GLY A 146 -2.62 -10.42 11.53
N VAL A 147 -3.48 -10.37 10.51
CA VAL A 147 -3.25 -9.55 9.32
C VAL A 147 -3.27 -8.05 9.64
N LEU A 148 -4.22 -7.59 10.46
CA LEU A 148 -4.28 -6.18 10.86
C LEU A 148 -3.03 -5.77 11.65
N LEU A 149 -2.61 -6.60 12.62
CA LEU A 149 -1.38 -6.35 13.38
C LEU A 149 -0.16 -6.35 12.47
N ALA A 150 -0.05 -7.31 11.54
CA ALA A 150 1.05 -7.36 10.59
C ALA A 150 1.10 -6.12 9.69
N LEU A 151 -0.04 -5.64 9.20
CA LEU A 151 -0.11 -4.40 8.41
C LEU A 151 0.32 -3.18 9.22
N LEU A 152 -0.13 -3.05 10.46
CA LEU A 152 0.29 -1.96 11.35
C LEU A 152 1.80 -2.01 11.62
N LEU A 153 2.34 -3.19 11.90
CA LEU A 153 3.78 -3.38 12.13
C LEU A 153 4.57 -3.05 10.86
N ILE A 154 4.17 -3.55 9.69
CA ILE A 154 4.84 -3.26 8.42
C ILE A 154 4.88 -1.76 8.12
N VAL A 155 3.79 -1.04 8.42
CA VAL A 155 3.69 0.39 8.12
C VAL A 155 4.45 1.25 9.13
N PHE A 156 4.32 0.97 10.43
CA PHE A 156 4.81 1.87 11.49
C PHE A 156 6.07 1.38 12.21
N ALA A 157 6.34 0.08 12.26
CA ALA A 157 7.52 -0.42 12.96
C ALA A 157 8.83 0.03 12.30
N PRO A 158 9.00 0.02 10.97
CA PRO A 158 10.24 0.47 10.34
C PRO A 158 10.66 1.90 10.72
N PRO A 159 9.81 2.95 10.56
CA PRO A 159 10.19 4.28 10.99
C PRO A 159 10.37 4.38 12.51
N ALA A 160 9.54 3.71 13.31
CA ALA A 160 9.68 3.73 14.77
C ALA A 160 11.00 3.15 15.25
N VAL A 161 11.40 1.98 14.73
CA VAL A 161 12.68 1.32 15.06
C VAL A 161 13.85 2.21 14.67
N TYR A 162 13.80 2.82 13.48
CA TYR A 162 14.86 3.72 13.02
C TYR A 162 15.04 4.92 13.97
N TYR A 163 13.95 5.61 14.33
CA TYR A 163 14.02 6.77 15.22
C TYR A 163 14.41 6.40 16.65
N ILE A 164 13.89 5.30 17.19
CA ILE A 164 14.31 4.79 18.51
C ILE A 164 15.81 4.51 18.52
N ILE A 165 16.35 3.85 17.49
CA ILE A 165 17.78 3.53 17.45
C ILE A 165 18.62 4.81 17.32
N ARG A 166 18.21 5.74 16.44
CA ARG A 166 18.90 7.01 16.26
C ARG A 166 18.94 7.84 17.55
N GLU A 167 17.81 7.93 18.25
CA GLU A 167 17.68 8.71 19.48
C GLU A 167 18.45 8.07 20.65
N TRP A 168 18.26 6.78 20.88
CA TRP A 168 18.81 6.11 22.07
C TRP A 168 20.30 5.78 21.97
N TYR A 169 20.81 5.55 20.75
CA TYR A 169 22.20 5.16 20.57
C TYR A 169 23.07 6.29 20.01
N GLY A 170 22.49 7.42 19.57
CA GLY A 170 23.24 8.54 18.99
C GLY A 170 24.06 8.18 17.74
N LEU A 171 23.87 6.98 17.19
CA LEU A 171 24.58 6.48 16.04
C LEU A 171 23.83 6.91 14.77
N SER A 172 24.58 7.31 13.74
CA SER A 172 24.05 7.20 12.38
C SER A 172 23.70 5.73 12.18
N PRO A 173 22.42 5.37 11.94
CA PRO A 173 22.03 3.97 11.87
C PRO A 173 22.80 3.31 10.71
N VAL A 174 23.68 2.37 11.04
CA VAL A 174 24.36 1.49 10.07
C VAL A 174 23.92 0.06 10.38
N GLY A 175 23.57 -0.71 9.35
CA GLY A 175 23.17 -2.11 9.50
C GLY A 175 21.65 -2.32 9.58
N PRO A 176 21.11 -3.11 10.54
CA PRO A 176 19.72 -3.57 10.49
C PRO A 176 18.66 -2.46 10.60
N ALA A 177 18.98 -1.33 11.23
CA ALA A 177 18.09 -0.17 11.32
C ALA A 177 17.92 0.55 9.96
N ASP A 178 19.03 0.69 9.23
CA ASP A 178 19.04 1.24 7.87
C ASP A 178 18.34 0.29 6.89
N LEU A 179 18.55 -1.02 7.05
CA LEU A 179 17.82 -2.04 6.29
C LEU A 179 16.30 -1.95 6.56
N ALA A 180 15.89 -1.82 7.82
CA ALA A 180 14.48 -1.66 8.17
C ALA A 180 13.88 -0.40 7.54
N TRP A 181 14.61 0.71 7.58
CA TRP A 181 14.22 1.97 6.95
C TRP A 181 14.09 1.85 5.43
N GLN A 182 15.05 1.20 4.75
CA GLN A 182 14.99 1.01 3.30
C GLN A 182 13.88 0.02 2.88
N LEU A 183 13.58 -0.99 3.70
CA LEU A 183 12.53 -1.96 3.43
C LEU A 183 11.12 -1.43 3.74
N GLY A 184 10.98 -0.56 4.75
CA GLY A 184 9.69 -0.04 5.18
C GLY A 184 8.94 0.65 4.03
N PRO A 185 7.64 0.36 3.80
CA PRO A 185 6.96 0.84 2.60
C PRO A 185 6.72 2.35 2.65
N LEU A 186 6.51 2.93 3.84
CA LEU A 186 6.41 4.38 4.01
C LEU A 186 7.75 5.07 3.79
N THR A 187 8.79 4.54 4.40
CA THR A 187 10.14 5.11 4.42
C THR A 187 10.79 5.01 3.05
N LEU A 188 10.65 3.88 2.35
CA LEU A 188 11.06 3.71 0.95
C LEU A 188 10.42 4.76 0.04
N VAL A 189 9.09 4.91 0.11
CA VAL A 189 8.38 5.87 -0.76
C VAL A 189 8.75 7.30 -0.40
N ALA A 190 8.94 7.59 0.88
CA ALA A 190 9.40 8.89 1.33
C ALA A 190 10.81 9.22 0.80
N GLU A 191 11.74 8.26 0.82
CA GLU A 191 13.09 8.42 0.27
C GLU A 191 13.09 8.60 -1.25
N VAL A 192 12.31 7.78 -1.96
CA VAL A 192 12.17 7.89 -3.42
C VAL A 192 11.56 9.24 -3.80
N ALA A 193 10.57 9.71 -3.03
CA ALA A 193 9.98 11.02 -3.24
C ALA A 193 10.98 12.13 -2.94
N ARG A 194 11.78 12.02 -1.87
CA ARG A 194 12.75 13.04 -1.44
C ARG A 194 13.91 13.18 -2.43
N ALA A 195 14.45 12.08 -2.94
CA ALA A 195 15.67 12.07 -3.75
C ALA A 195 15.44 12.63 -5.16
N ARG A 196 16.36 13.51 -5.62
CA ARG A 196 16.47 13.84 -7.06
C ARG A 196 17.23 12.71 -7.74
N GLY A 197 16.51 11.93 -8.55
CA GLY A 197 17.07 10.74 -9.20
C GLY A 197 17.33 10.94 -10.69
N GLN A 198 18.36 10.29 -11.21
CA GLN A 198 18.51 10.05 -12.65
C GLN A 198 17.86 8.71 -13.03
N GLY A 199 16.94 8.73 -14.00
CA GLY A 199 16.23 7.55 -14.51
C GLY A 199 14.77 7.43 -14.06
N TRP A 200 14.14 6.29 -14.36
CA TRP A 200 12.71 6.04 -14.11
C TRP A 200 12.42 5.04 -12.97
N LEU A 201 13.44 4.37 -12.44
CA LEU A 201 13.27 3.34 -11.42
C LEU A 201 13.47 3.90 -10.00
N PRO A 202 12.70 3.45 -9.00
CA PRO A 202 12.94 3.80 -7.61
C PRO A 202 14.28 3.23 -7.16
N ARG A 203 15.05 3.99 -6.38
CA ARG A 203 16.30 3.52 -5.79
C ARG A 203 16.14 3.48 -4.27
N PRO A 204 16.57 2.40 -3.61
CA PRO A 204 17.12 1.17 -4.19
C PRO A 204 16.04 0.27 -4.84
N VAL A 205 16.31 -0.25 -6.05
CA VAL A 205 15.36 -1.08 -6.82
C VAL A 205 15.01 -2.37 -6.08
N TRP A 206 15.99 -2.96 -5.39
CA TRP A 206 15.81 -4.22 -4.67
C TRP A 206 14.80 -4.09 -3.53
N ALA A 207 14.76 -2.94 -2.84
CA ALA A 207 13.83 -2.71 -1.73
C ALA A 207 12.39 -2.59 -2.24
N ALA A 208 12.19 -1.92 -3.38
CA ALA A 208 10.89 -1.88 -4.05
C ALA A 208 10.46 -3.27 -4.54
N ALA A 209 11.39 -4.07 -5.08
CA ALA A 209 11.11 -5.42 -5.55
C ALA A 209 10.82 -6.42 -4.42
N ALA A 210 11.33 -6.19 -3.21
CA ALA A 210 11.16 -7.07 -2.06
C ALA A 210 9.69 -7.30 -1.72
N TRP A 211 8.82 -6.30 -1.88
CA TRP A 211 7.38 -6.42 -1.60
C TRP A 211 6.65 -7.32 -2.59
N SER A 212 6.98 -7.21 -3.88
CA SER A 212 6.50 -8.13 -4.91
C SER A 212 7.00 -9.55 -4.69
N ALA A 213 8.28 -9.71 -4.31
CA ALA A 213 8.87 -11.00 -4.00
C ALA A 213 8.21 -11.64 -2.76
N ALA A 214 7.97 -10.85 -1.70
CA ALA A 214 7.29 -11.31 -0.49
C ALA A 214 5.87 -11.79 -0.79
N PHE A 215 5.12 -11.07 -1.63
CA PHE A 215 3.80 -11.52 -2.08
C PHE A 215 3.85 -12.89 -2.78
N VAL A 216 4.79 -13.07 -3.73
CA VAL A 216 4.95 -14.35 -4.44
C VAL A 216 5.32 -15.47 -3.48
N ALA A 217 6.30 -15.25 -2.60
CA ALA A 217 6.75 -16.24 -1.62
C ALA A 217 5.59 -16.67 -0.71
N VAL A 218 4.83 -15.72 -0.19
CA VAL A 218 3.68 -16.00 0.68
C VAL A 218 2.57 -16.74 -0.09
N GLY A 219 2.32 -16.37 -1.35
CA GLY A 219 1.39 -17.09 -2.22
C GLY A 219 1.78 -18.56 -2.43
N LEU A 220 3.08 -18.82 -2.64
CA LEU A 220 3.62 -20.18 -2.78
C LEU A 220 3.49 -20.98 -1.48
N ILE A 221 3.83 -20.38 -0.32
CA ILE A 221 3.69 -21.01 0.99
C ILE A 221 2.22 -21.35 1.28
N ALA A 222 1.31 -20.42 1.01
CA ALA A 222 -0.13 -20.65 1.21
C ALA A 222 -0.67 -21.78 0.31
N LYS A 223 -0.19 -21.88 -0.94
CA LYS A 223 -0.53 -22.97 -1.86
C LYS A 223 0.01 -24.31 -1.35
N ALA A 224 1.26 -24.35 -0.89
CA ALA A 224 1.90 -25.55 -0.35
C ALA A 224 1.21 -26.05 0.94
N ALA A 225 0.82 -25.12 1.83
CA ALA A 225 0.08 -25.45 3.05
C ALA A 225 -1.36 -25.94 2.75
N GLY A 226 -2.03 -25.36 1.75
CA GLY A 226 -3.37 -25.77 1.33
C GLY A 226 -3.44 -27.15 0.65
N ALA A 227 -2.33 -27.65 0.09
CA ALA A 227 -2.25 -28.98 -0.49
C ALA A 227 -2.24 -30.11 0.56
N ARG A 228 -1.92 -29.79 1.83
CA ARG A 228 -2.03 -30.72 2.95
C ARG A 228 -3.45 -30.72 3.52
N LYS A 229 -4.44 -31.14 2.74
CA LYS A 229 -5.70 -31.59 3.34
C LYS A 229 -5.42 -32.92 4.06
N PRO A 230 -5.89 -33.12 5.29
CA PRO A 230 -5.79 -34.41 5.95
C PRO A 230 -6.52 -35.44 5.08
N SER A 231 -5.79 -36.46 4.63
CA SER A 231 -6.37 -37.67 4.07
C SER A 231 -7.44 -38.14 5.04
N ALA A 232 -8.69 -38.24 4.55
CA ALA A 232 -9.80 -38.79 5.32
C ALA A 232 -9.32 -40.08 5.99
N GLY A 233 -9.32 -40.09 7.33
CA GLY A 233 -9.01 -41.29 8.09
C GLY A 233 -9.93 -42.43 7.65
N PRO A 234 -9.46 -43.69 7.72
CA PRO A 234 -10.22 -44.85 7.28
C PRO A 234 -11.58 -44.84 7.97
N GLN A 235 -12.65 -44.70 7.16
CA GLN A 235 -14.00 -44.97 7.59
C GLN A 235 -14.05 -46.45 7.95
N ASN A 236 -13.94 -46.77 9.23
CA ASN A 236 -14.28 -48.10 9.71
C ASN A 236 -15.76 -48.31 9.41
N ALA A 237 -16.01 -49.03 8.33
CA ALA A 237 -17.30 -49.59 7.98
C ALA A 237 -17.69 -50.54 9.12
N VAL A 238 -18.61 -50.09 9.97
CA VAL A 238 -19.38 -50.97 10.83
C VAL A 238 -20.74 -51.11 10.19
N THR A 239 -20.95 -52.24 9.53
CA THR A 239 -22.26 -52.83 9.26
C THR A 239 -22.13 -54.35 9.35
N PRO A 240 -23.20 -55.09 9.68
CA PRO A 240 -24.44 -54.71 10.36
C PRO A 240 -24.50 -55.19 11.82
#